data_AF-Q06G86-F1
#
_entry.id   AF-Q06G86-F1
#
_cell.length_a   1.000
_cell.length_b   1.000
_cell.length_c   1.000
_cell.angle_alpha   90.00
_cell.angle_beta   90.00
_cell.angle_gamma   90.00
#
_symmetry.space_group_name_H-M   'P 1'
#
loop_
_entity.id
_entity.type
_entity.pdbx_description
1 polymer ?
#
loop_
_entity_poly.entity_id
_entity_poly.type
_entity_poly.pdbx_seq_one_letter_code
_entity_poly.pdbx_strand_id
1 'polypeptide(L)'
;MTTTPIASVKAGRHRCTRPRTLHLIDLENLLGGRIDPHAVATLWNHYRELTAMRWDDHVIVAVSRRHALDTFTALPATVQRVVGPNSPDGADHALLDAIDIDWAARRFGQVIVATGDHIFTDTARRLAATGLQLVQVLGLGYTATDLYHQCPTQLHLPTPRRRAPHPVAAAAAA
;
A
#
# COMPACT_ATOMS: atom_id res chain seq x y z
N MET A 1 -13.35 -34.81 32.04
CA MET A 1 -13.12 -33.87 30.93
C MET A 1 -11.97 -32.97 31.34
N THR A 2 -10.78 -33.26 30.82
CA THR A 2 -9.50 -32.63 31.20
C THR A 2 -9.23 -31.43 30.28
N THR A 3 -9.23 -30.23 30.85
CA THR A 3 -8.89 -28.98 30.15
C THR A 3 -7.38 -28.87 30.00
N THR A 4 -6.90 -28.88 28.75
CA THR A 4 -5.48 -28.64 28.42
C THR A 4 -5.16 -27.15 28.55
N PRO A 5 -4.07 -26.74 29.23
CA PRO A 5 -3.68 -25.34 29.25
C PRO A 5 -3.01 -24.93 27.93
N ILE A 6 -3.42 -23.78 27.39
CA ILE A 6 -2.81 -23.14 26.22
C ILE A 6 -1.42 -22.64 26.60
N ALA A 7 -0.41 -23.05 25.83
CA ALA A 7 0.99 -22.70 26.05
C ALA A 7 1.21 -21.18 26.01
N SER A 8 1.85 -20.66 27.06
CA SER A 8 2.29 -19.27 27.15
C SER A 8 3.38 -18.98 26.11
N VAL A 9 3.12 -18.04 25.20
CA VAL A 9 4.07 -17.61 24.18
C VAL A 9 5.16 -16.78 24.84
N LYS A 10 6.38 -17.31 24.92
CA LYS A 10 7.56 -16.59 25.41
C LYS A 10 7.84 -15.37 24.54
N ALA A 11 7.67 -14.18 25.13
CA ALA A 11 8.11 -12.92 24.55
C ALA A 11 9.65 -12.89 24.44
N GLY A 12 10.13 -12.52 23.27
CA GLY A 12 11.54 -12.50 22.87
C GLY A 12 11.84 -11.13 22.31
N ARG A 13 12.98 -10.61 22.71
CA ARG A 13 13.38 -9.19 22.65
C ARG A 13 13.45 -8.68 21.20
N HIS A 14 12.84 -7.52 20.97
CA HIS A 14 12.65 -6.78 19.70
C HIS A 14 11.64 -7.34 18.67
N ARG A 15 10.52 -7.91 19.12
CA ARG A 15 9.37 -8.10 18.22
C ARG A 15 8.64 -6.78 18.01
N CYS A 16 8.66 -6.27 16.77
CA CYS A 16 7.58 -5.39 16.33
C CYS A 16 6.27 -6.15 16.58
N THR A 17 5.42 -5.62 17.46
CA THR A 17 4.20 -6.27 17.97
C THR A 17 3.08 -6.33 16.94
N ARG A 18 3.32 -5.84 15.71
CA ARG A 18 2.28 -5.83 14.68
C ARG A 18 2.04 -7.23 14.10
N PRO A 19 0.80 -7.54 13.72
CA PRO A 19 0.47 -8.78 13.01
C PRO A 19 1.21 -8.90 11.68
N ARG A 20 1.25 -10.13 11.14
CA ARG A 20 1.62 -10.35 9.73
C ARG A 20 0.62 -9.61 8.84
N THR A 21 1.11 -8.91 7.83
CA THR A 21 0.33 -7.93 7.07
C THR A 21 0.20 -8.31 5.60
N LEU A 22 -1.00 -8.11 5.05
CA LEU A 22 -1.26 -8.08 3.60
C LEU A 22 -1.28 -6.62 3.13
N HIS A 23 -0.45 -6.28 2.15
CA HIS A 23 -0.41 -4.95 1.55
C HIS A 23 -1.09 -4.99 0.19
N LEU A 24 -2.13 -4.16 0.03
CA LEU A 24 -2.87 -3.95 -1.21
C LEU A 24 -2.50 -2.57 -1.71
N ILE A 25 -1.73 -2.50 -2.79
CA ILE A 25 -1.13 -1.24 -3.25
C ILE A 25 -1.65 -0.92 -4.65
N ASP A 26 -2.37 0.19 -4.76
CA ASP A 26 -2.61 0.84 -6.04
C ASP A 26 -1.53 1.92 -6.24
N LEU A 27 -0.59 1.62 -7.11
CA LEU A 27 0.57 2.49 -7.32
C LEU A 27 0.19 3.82 -7.99
N GLU A 28 -0.82 3.82 -8.86
CA GLU A 28 -1.24 5.01 -9.61
C GLU A 28 -1.84 6.05 -8.69
N ASN A 29 -2.69 5.62 -7.75
CA ASN A 29 -3.24 6.51 -6.73
C ASN A 29 -2.14 7.05 -5.81
N LEU A 30 -1.19 6.20 -5.36
CA LEU A 30 -0.12 6.69 -4.49
C LEU A 30 0.78 7.75 -5.17
N LEU A 31 1.01 7.64 -6.48
CA LEU A 31 1.84 8.56 -7.26
C LEU A 31 1.05 9.71 -7.91
N GLY A 32 -0.28 9.71 -7.83
CA GLY A 32 -1.12 10.73 -8.48
C GLY A 32 -1.01 10.70 -10.01
N GLY A 33 -0.86 9.50 -10.60
CA GLY A 33 -0.89 9.26 -12.05
C GLY A 33 0.40 9.59 -12.82
N ARG A 34 1.43 10.16 -12.20
CA ARG A 34 2.76 10.33 -12.82
C ARG A 34 3.67 9.17 -12.43
N ILE A 35 3.84 8.22 -13.33
CA ILE A 35 4.66 7.03 -13.11
C ILE A 35 5.92 7.09 -13.96
N ASP A 36 7.06 6.99 -13.30
CA ASP A 36 8.37 6.69 -13.88
C ASP A 36 9.16 5.80 -12.89
N PRO A 37 10.19 5.06 -13.35
CA PRO A 37 10.92 4.12 -12.49
C PRO A 37 11.56 4.76 -11.24
N HIS A 38 12.01 6.03 -11.33
CA HIS A 38 12.64 6.71 -10.20
C HIS A 38 11.61 7.11 -9.13
N ALA A 39 10.45 7.60 -9.56
CA ALA A 39 9.32 7.88 -8.67
C ALA A 39 8.85 6.60 -7.96
N VAL A 40 8.76 5.48 -8.69
CA VAL A 40 8.36 4.17 -8.13
C VAL A 40 9.37 3.67 -7.11
N ALA A 41 10.67 3.71 -7.41
CA ALA A 41 11.72 3.29 -6.48
C ALA A 41 11.74 4.15 -5.21
N THR A 42 11.56 5.47 -5.37
CA THR A 42 11.50 6.42 -4.25
C THR A 42 10.29 6.13 -3.37
N LEU A 43 9.10 6.00 -3.97
CA LEU A 43 7.87 5.63 -3.27
C LEU A 43 8.05 4.32 -2.50
N TRP A 44 8.61 3.30 -3.13
CA TRP A 44 8.79 1.98 -2.55
C TRP A 44 9.64 2.01 -1.28
N ASN A 45 10.75 2.76 -1.28
CA ASN A 45 11.60 2.91 -0.10
C ASN A 45 10.84 3.57 1.06
N HIS A 46 10.17 4.70 0.80
CA HIS A 46 9.37 5.39 1.82
C HIS A 46 8.21 4.53 2.32
N TYR A 47 7.54 3.81 1.43
CA TYR A 47 6.43 2.92 1.78
C TYR A 47 6.88 1.82 2.73
N ARG A 48 8.02 1.17 2.44
CA ARG A 48 8.58 0.11 3.28
C ARG A 48 8.94 0.61 4.68
N GLU A 49 9.57 1.77 4.76
CA GLU A 49 9.94 2.39 6.04
C GLU A 49 8.69 2.80 6.84
N LEU A 50 7.76 3.50 6.19
CA LEU A 50 6.52 3.99 6.79
C LEU A 50 5.64 2.87 7.35
N THR A 51 5.53 1.76 6.62
CA THR A 51 4.72 0.60 7.03
C THR A 51 5.49 -0.41 7.89
N ALA A 52 6.78 -0.14 8.15
CA ALA A 52 7.71 -1.09 8.75
C ALA A 52 7.60 -2.49 8.11
N MET A 53 7.54 -2.54 6.76
CA MET A 53 7.30 -3.77 5.98
C MET A 53 8.32 -4.85 6.34
N ARG A 54 7.83 -6.08 6.53
CA ARG A 54 8.60 -7.25 6.93
C ARG A 54 8.67 -8.27 5.81
N TRP A 55 9.63 -9.19 5.93
CA TRP A 55 9.85 -10.26 4.96
C TRP A 55 8.72 -11.30 4.94
N ASP A 56 7.96 -11.43 6.03
CA ASP A 56 6.84 -12.35 6.15
C ASP A 56 5.50 -11.75 5.70
N ASP A 57 5.46 -10.46 5.35
CA ASP A 57 4.27 -9.83 4.78
C ASP A 57 4.03 -10.29 3.34
N HIS A 58 2.79 -10.15 2.87
CA HIS A 58 2.44 -10.37 1.46
C HIS A 58 2.11 -9.04 0.82
N VAL A 59 2.65 -8.78 -0.38
CA VAL A 59 2.47 -7.50 -1.07
C VAL A 59 1.89 -7.75 -2.45
N ILE A 60 0.76 -7.14 -2.73
CA ILE A 60 0.12 -7.11 -4.04
C ILE A 60 0.15 -5.68 -4.55
N VAL A 61 0.79 -5.46 -5.69
CA VAL A 61 0.86 -4.16 -6.36
C VAL A 61 0.10 -4.23 -7.66
N ALA A 62 -0.90 -3.35 -7.79
CA ALA A 62 -1.64 -3.13 -9.01
C ALA A 62 -1.19 -1.86 -9.73
N VAL A 63 -1.24 -1.92 -11.05
CA VAL A 63 -0.97 -0.82 -11.96
C VAL A 63 -1.67 -1.08 -13.29
N SER A 64 -2.05 -0.03 -14.02
CA SER A 64 -2.53 -0.17 -15.40
C SER A 64 -1.44 -0.65 -16.36
N ARG A 65 -1.86 -1.34 -17.42
CA ARG A 65 -0.98 -1.96 -18.42
C ARG A 65 0.05 -1.00 -19.00
N ARG A 66 -0.33 0.27 -19.25
CA ARG A 66 0.56 1.30 -19.80
C ARG A 66 1.74 1.64 -18.89
N HIS A 67 1.62 1.44 -17.57
CA HIS A 67 2.66 1.76 -16.58
C HIS A 67 3.37 0.53 -16.00
N ALA A 68 2.98 -0.68 -16.42
CA ALA A 68 3.48 -1.94 -15.87
C ALA A 68 4.99 -2.12 -16.03
N LEU A 69 5.56 -1.73 -17.18
CA LEU A 69 7.00 -1.88 -17.43
C LEU A 69 7.83 -0.99 -16.51
N ASP A 70 7.51 0.31 -16.47
CA ASP A 70 8.22 1.29 -15.64
C ASP A 70 8.09 0.96 -14.14
N THR A 71 6.93 0.44 -13.74
CA THR A 71 6.66 0.03 -12.37
C THR A 71 7.45 -1.21 -11.98
N PHE A 72 7.32 -2.30 -12.72
CA PHE A 72 7.80 -3.61 -12.26
C PHE A 72 9.29 -3.83 -12.47
N THR A 73 9.94 -2.98 -13.27
CA THR A 73 11.41 -2.91 -13.33
C THR A 73 12.00 -2.20 -12.11
N ALA A 74 11.24 -1.31 -11.45
CA ALA A 74 11.65 -0.60 -10.25
C ALA A 74 11.26 -1.29 -8.94
N LEU A 75 10.35 -2.28 -8.97
CA LEU A 75 9.91 -3.02 -7.78
C LEU A 75 10.62 -4.37 -7.62
N PRO A 76 10.81 -4.85 -6.37
CA PRO A 76 11.36 -6.18 -6.11
C PRO A 76 10.58 -7.29 -6.81
N ALA A 77 11.25 -8.38 -7.16
CA ALA A 77 10.61 -9.56 -7.73
C ALA A 77 9.66 -10.28 -6.75
N THR A 78 9.78 -10.00 -5.45
CA THR A 78 8.99 -10.63 -4.39
C THR A 78 7.57 -10.09 -4.27
N VAL A 79 7.23 -8.98 -4.92
CA VAL A 79 5.86 -8.45 -4.92
C VAL A 79 5.01 -9.24 -5.91
N GLN A 80 3.77 -9.56 -5.53
CA GLN A 80 2.78 -10.04 -6.47
C GLN A 80 2.33 -8.88 -7.35
N ARG A 81 2.52 -9.04 -8.67
CA ARG A 81 2.26 -8.02 -9.68
C ARG A 81 0.91 -8.28 -10.31
N VAL A 82 0.04 -7.28 -10.31
CA VAL A 82 -1.28 -7.36 -10.90
C VAL A 82 -1.40 -6.22 -11.92
N VAL A 83 -1.91 -6.53 -13.12
CA VAL A 83 -2.00 -5.57 -14.21
C VAL A 83 -3.44 -5.40 -14.65
N GLY A 84 -3.93 -4.18 -14.51
CA GLY A 84 -5.23 -3.77 -15.02
C GLY A 84 -5.21 -3.40 -16.50
N PRO A 85 -6.34 -3.51 -17.21
CA PRO A 85 -6.48 -2.95 -18.55
C PRO A 85 -6.29 -1.42 -18.54
N ASN A 86 -6.03 -0.83 -19.71
CA ASN A 86 -5.99 0.62 -19.90
C ASN A 86 -7.41 1.19 -20.00
N SER A 87 -8.17 1.07 -18.91
CA SER A 87 -9.49 1.67 -18.74
C SER A 87 -9.47 2.56 -17.50
N PRO A 88 -10.48 3.42 -17.31
CA PRO A 88 -10.79 3.92 -15.98
C PRO A 88 -10.85 2.73 -15.00
N ASP A 89 -10.23 2.91 -13.84
CA ASP A 89 -10.22 1.99 -12.70
C ASP A 89 -9.72 0.57 -13.01
N GLY A 90 -9.00 0.39 -14.13
CA GLY A 90 -8.57 -0.93 -14.58
C GLY A 90 -7.59 -1.59 -13.59
N ALA A 91 -6.69 -0.79 -13.02
CA ALA A 91 -5.76 -1.25 -11.99
C ALA A 91 -6.49 -1.64 -10.70
N ASP A 92 -7.46 -0.83 -10.30
CA ASP A 92 -8.28 -1.02 -9.10
C ASP A 92 -9.07 -2.32 -9.15
N HIS A 93 -9.76 -2.56 -10.27
CA HIS A 93 -10.49 -3.80 -10.50
C HIS A 93 -9.58 -5.02 -10.47
N ALA A 94 -8.41 -4.93 -11.11
CA ALA A 94 -7.46 -6.03 -11.09
C ALA A 94 -6.94 -6.30 -9.66
N LEU A 95 -6.71 -5.25 -8.86
CA LEU A 95 -6.33 -5.41 -7.45
C LEU A 95 -7.44 -6.07 -6.64
N LEU A 96 -8.69 -5.64 -6.82
CA LEU A 96 -9.85 -6.20 -6.15
C LEU A 96 -10.05 -7.68 -6.48
N ASP A 97 -9.93 -8.04 -7.76
CA ASP A 97 -10.05 -9.43 -8.23
C ASP A 97 -8.95 -10.34 -7.68
N ALA A 98 -7.80 -9.79 -7.30
CA ALA A 98 -6.70 -10.54 -6.69
C ALA A 98 -6.90 -10.83 -5.19
N ILE A 99 -7.93 -10.27 -4.54
CA ILE A 99 -8.17 -10.39 -3.11
C ILE A 99 -9.15 -11.55 -2.83
N ASP A 100 -8.65 -12.57 -2.14
CA ASP A 100 -9.49 -13.54 -1.44
C ASP A 100 -9.56 -13.16 0.05
N ILE A 101 -10.73 -12.67 0.48
CA ILE A 101 -10.99 -12.20 1.85
C ILE A 101 -10.84 -13.33 2.88
N ASP A 102 -11.33 -14.52 2.57
CA ASP A 102 -11.27 -15.66 3.49
C ASP A 102 -9.83 -16.17 3.62
N TRP A 103 -9.08 -16.18 2.51
CA TRP A 103 -7.64 -16.45 2.53
C TRP A 103 -6.88 -15.41 3.35
N ALA A 104 -7.22 -14.13 3.22
CA ALA A 104 -6.58 -13.05 3.96
C ALA A 104 -6.84 -13.20 5.47
N ALA A 105 -8.09 -13.40 5.87
CA ALA A 105 -8.50 -13.54 7.26
C ALA A 105 -7.82 -14.72 7.97
N ARG A 106 -7.54 -15.83 7.25
CA ARG A 106 -6.85 -17.00 7.81
C ARG A 106 -5.34 -16.82 7.98
N ARG A 107 -4.71 -15.87 7.26
CA ARG A 107 -3.24 -15.79 7.14
C ARG A 107 -2.62 -14.54 7.70
N PHE A 108 -3.39 -13.46 7.82
CA PHE A 108 -2.90 -12.16 8.27
C PHE A 108 -3.72 -11.70 9.47
N GLY A 109 -3.16 -10.78 10.25
CA GLY A 109 -3.93 -10.06 11.28
C GLY A 109 -4.15 -8.59 10.93
N GLN A 110 -3.58 -8.13 9.81
CA GLN A 110 -3.68 -6.76 9.35
C GLN A 110 -3.70 -6.71 7.81
N VAL A 111 -4.45 -5.75 7.28
CA VAL A 111 -4.39 -5.34 5.87
C VAL A 111 -4.05 -3.87 5.80
N ILE A 112 -3.07 -3.54 4.96
CA ILE A 112 -2.79 -2.17 4.55
C ILE A 112 -3.42 -1.94 3.19
N VAL A 113 -4.38 -1.02 3.14
CA VAL A 113 -5.02 -0.55 1.91
C VAL A 113 -4.32 0.74 1.49
N ALA A 114 -3.40 0.63 0.55
CA ALA A 114 -2.58 1.75 0.08
C ALA A 114 -3.20 2.36 -1.18
N THR A 115 -4.32 3.05 -0.96
CA THR A 115 -5.09 3.81 -1.94
C THR A 115 -6.08 4.69 -1.19
N GLY A 116 -6.44 5.82 -1.79
CA GLY A 116 -7.56 6.64 -1.36
C GLY A 116 -8.81 6.49 -2.21
N ASP A 117 -8.89 5.53 -3.14
CA ASP A 117 -10.05 5.40 -4.03
C ASP A 117 -11.28 4.79 -3.34
N HIS A 118 -12.45 5.42 -3.54
CA HIS A 118 -13.74 4.99 -3.00
C HIS A 118 -14.13 3.56 -3.39
N ILE A 119 -13.63 3.03 -4.51
CA ILE A 119 -13.96 1.69 -4.99
C ILE A 119 -13.55 0.58 -4.02
N PHE A 120 -12.57 0.84 -3.15
CA PHE A 120 -12.11 -0.10 -2.13
C PHE A 120 -12.96 -0.10 -0.85
N THR A 121 -13.91 0.84 -0.69
CA THR A 121 -14.69 1.00 0.54
C THR A 121 -15.41 -0.29 0.95
N ASP A 122 -16.05 -0.98 0.00
CA ASP A 122 -16.79 -2.21 0.29
C ASP A 122 -15.85 -3.35 0.73
N THR A 123 -14.76 -3.53 0.00
CA THR A 123 -13.74 -4.54 0.31
C THR A 123 -13.08 -4.28 1.66
N ALA A 124 -12.74 -3.03 1.98
CA ALA A 124 -12.23 -2.63 3.29
C ALA A 124 -13.23 -3.01 4.39
N ARG A 125 -14.51 -2.61 4.25
CA ARG A 125 -15.56 -2.97 5.20
C ARG A 125 -15.68 -4.49 5.41
N ARG A 126 -15.61 -5.28 4.34
CA ARG A 126 -15.68 -6.75 4.41
C ARG A 126 -14.44 -7.36 5.09
N LEU A 127 -13.24 -6.85 4.81
CA LEU A 127 -12.01 -7.28 5.49
C LEU A 127 -12.04 -6.94 6.99
N ALA A 128 -12.51 -5.75 7.35
CA ALA A 128 -12.67 -5.37 8.76
C ALA A 128 -13.66 -6.28 9.49
N ALA A 129 -14.74 -6.69 8.82
CA ALA A 129 -15.74 -7.59 9.39
C ALA A 129 -15.20 -9.00 9.71
N THR A 130 -14.06 -9.41 9.14
CA THR A 130 -13.39 -10.67 9.51
C THR A 130 -12.46 -10.53 10.72
N GLY A 131 -12.39 -9.35 11.35
CA GLY A 131 -11.51 -9.05 12.47
C GLY A 131 -10.08 -8.65 12.09
N LEU A 132 -9.80 -8.42 10.78
CA LEU A 132 -8.51 -7.89 10.34
C LEU A 132 -8.37 -6.42 10.75
N GLN A 133 -7.19 -6.05 11.23
CA GLN A 133 -6.86 -4.64 11.46
C GLN A 133 -6.67 -3.93 10.10
N LEU A 134 -7.31 -2.78 9.91
CA LEU A 134 -7.11 -1.98 8.71
C LEU A 134 -6.26 -0.74 8.97
N VAL A 135 -5.31 -0.52 8.08
CA VAL A 135 -4.53 0.71 8.00
C VAL A 135 -4.60 1.22 6.56
N GLN A 136 -4.83 2.51 6.38
CA GLN A 136 -4.77 3.14 5.07
C GLN A 136 -3.41 3.78 4.86
N VAL A 137 -2.85 3.67 3.66
CA VAL A 137 -1.70 4.50 3.25
C VAL A 137 -2.16 5.44 2.14
N LEU A 138 -1.93 6.74 2.33
CA LEU A 138 -2.32 7.80 1.41
C LEU A 138 -1.10 8.42 0.74
N GLY A 139 -1.21 8.66 -0.55
CA GLY A 139 -0.18 9.29 -1.39
C GLY A 139 -0.67 10.59 -2.01
N LEU A 140 -0.29 10.81 -3.28
CA LEU A 140 -0.60 12.04 -4.02
C LEU A 140 -2.00 12.05 -4.67
N GLY A 141 -2.65 10.90 -4.76
CA GLY A 141 -3.95 10.73 -5.38
C GLY A 141 -5.12 11.17 -4.50
N TYR A 142 -6.32 10.95 -5.03
CA TYR A 142 -7.57 11.28 -4.33
C TYR A 142 -7.74 10.44 -3.07
N THR A 143 -8.40 11.02 -2.07
CA THR A 143 -8.79 10.36 -0.82
C THR A 143 -10.31 10.46 -0.65
N ALA A 144 -10.99 9.33 -0.72
CA ALA A 144 -12.41 9.20 -0.48
C ALA A 144 -12.71 9.19 1.02
N THR A 145 -13.69 10.01 1.42
CA THR A 145 -14.10 10.17 2.82
C THR A 145 -14.59 8.86 3.44
N ASP A 146 -15.36 8.06 2.71
CA ASP A 146 -15.92 6.82 3.25
C ASP A 146 -14.83 5.78 3.53
N LEU A 147 -13.91 5.55 2.58
CA LEU A 147 -12.77 4.66 2.79
C LEU A 147 -11.89 5.16 3.96
N TYR A 148 -11.67 6.47 4.04
CA TYR A 148 -10.94 7.07 5.16
C TYR A 148 -11.58 6.73 6.50
N HIS A 149 -12.90 6.82 6.63
CA HIS A 149 -13.60 6.46 7.86
C HIS A 149 -13.60 4.95 8.17
N GLN A 150 -13.50 4.09 7.15
CA GLN A 150 -13.39 2.64 7.36
C GLN A 150 -12.04 2.19 7.89
N CYS A 151 -11.00 3.01 7.71
CA CYS A 151 -9.67 2.73 8.24
C CYS A 151 -9.45 3.51 9.54
N PRO A 152 -9.30 2.87 10.71
CA PRO A 152 -9.06 3.60 11.96
C PRO A 152 -7.68 4.25 12.05
N THR A 153 -6.77 3.90 11.15
CA THR A 153 -5.38 4.38 11.14
C THR A 153 -4.97 4.74 9.73
N GLN A 154 -4.39 5.92 9.57
CA GLN A 154 -3.86 6.44 8.31
C GLN A 154 -2.38 6.73 8.43
N LEU A 155 -1.64 6.36 7.40
CA LEU A 155 -0.25 6.71 7.20
C LEU A 155 -0.15 7.54 5.92
N HIS A 156 0.58 8.64 5.98
CA HIS A 156 0.76 9.52 4.82
C HIS A 156 2.18 9.38 4.29
N LEU A 157 2.29 9.08 3.01
CA LEU A 157 3.58 9.10 2.35
C LEU A 157 4.11 10.54 2.31
N PRO A 158 5.41 10.74 2.53
CA PRO A 158 6.00 12.06 2.41
C PRO A 158 5.85 12.54 0.97
N THR A 159 5.14 13.64 0.81
CA THR A 159 5.04 14.35 -0.46
C THR A 159 6.45 14.88 -0.77
N PRO A 160 7.07 14.58 -1.93
CA PRO A 160 8.29 15.27 -2.30
C PRO A 160 7.97 16.76 -2.34
N ARG A 161 8.59 17.55 -1.44
CA ARG A 161 8.54 19.01 -1.52
C ARG A 161 9.03 19.36 -2.91
N ARG A 162 8.19 20.06 -3.68
CA ARG A 162 8.61 20.63 -4.97
C ARG A 162 9.92 21.38 -4.71
N ARG A 163 11.04 20.90 -5.25
CA ARG A 163 12.31 21.60 -5.15
C ARG A 163 12.04 23.00 -5.72
N ALA A 164 12.16 24.03 -4.88
CA ALA A 164 12.02 25.39 -5.38
C ALA A 164 13.00 25.54 -6.55
N PRO A 165 12.61 26.17 -7.68
CA PRO A 165 13.57 26.44 -8.73
C PRO A 165 14.77 27.14 -8.11
N HIS A 166 15.97 26.62 -8.34
CA HIS A 166 17.19 27.34 -7.99
C HIS A 166 17.04 28.75 -8.59
N PRO A 167 17.27 29.83 -7.82
CA PRO A 167 17.34 31.15 -8.43
C PRO A 167 18.42 31.04 -9.50
N VAL A 168 18.01 31.19 -10.76
CA VAL A 168 18.94 31.39 -11.86
C VAL A 168 19.69 32.65 -11.46
N ALA A 169 20.98 32.50 -11.13
CA ALA A 169 21.84 33.64 -10.90
C ALA A 169 21.70 34.53 -12.13
N ALA A 170 21.12 35.71 -11.93
CA ALA A 170 21.09 36.74 -12.96
C ALA A 170 22.56 36.98 -13.33
N ALA A 171 22.94 36.54 -14.52
CA ALA A 171 24.22 36.85 -15.10
C ALA A 171 24.32 38.37 -15.16
N ALA A 172 25.35 38.91 -14.51
CA ALA A 172 25.75 40.28 -14.62
C ALA A 172 25.91 40.64 -16.10
N ALA A 173 25.26 41.72 -16.53
CA ALA A 173 25.53 42.36 -17.80
C ALA A 173 25.49 43.88 -17.60
N ALA A 174 26.69 44.46 -17.76
CA ALA A 174 27.05 45.87 -17.97
C ALA A 174 26.77 46.87 -16.84
#